data_AF-A0A3E0N650-F1
#
_entry.id   AF-A0A3E0N650-F1
#
_cell.length_a   1.000
_cell.length_b   1.000
_cell.length_c   1.000
_cell.angle_alpha   90.00
_cell.angle_beta   90.00
_cell.angle_gamma   90.00
#
_symmetry.space_group_name_H-M   'P 1'
#
loop_
_entity.id
_entity.type
_entity.pdbx_description
1 polymer ?
#
loop_
_entity_poly.entity_id
_entity_poly.type
_entity_poly.pdbx_seq_one_letter_code
_entity_poly.pdbx_strand_id
1 'polypeptide(L)'
;MSSPVVYDGHVYLHLRNQWFICIDLASGETKWTTQPFGRYWNMVAAGEKILALDERGELLLIRPIPRNSSCSIAARSAKNRPGLTSRSAERTSISVNSKV
;
A
#
# COMPACT_ATOMS: atom_id res chain seq x y z
N MET A 1 -3.79 12.47 -0.91
CA MET A 1 -2.51 12.89 -1.54
C MET A 1 -1.44 12.66 -0.52
N SER A 2 -0.65 11.63 -0.75
CA SER A 2 0.54 11.33 0.05
C SER A 2 1.78 11.79 -0.72
N SER A 3 2.90 11.97 -0.02
CA SER A 3 4.19 11.97 -0.70
C SER A 3 4.41 10.63 -1.41
N PRO A 4 5.00 10.60 -2.62
CA PRO A 4 5.40 9.37 -3.28
C PRO A 4 6.42 8.62 -2.43
N VAL A 5 6.36 7.29 -2.49
CA VAL A 5 7.42 6.42 -1.97
C VAL A 5 8.08 5.73 -3.14
N VAL A 6 9.41 5.79 -3.21
CA VAL A 6 10.21 5.10 -4.22
C VAL A 6 10.89 3.91 -3.57
N TYR A 7 10.75 2.73 -4.16
CA TYR A 7 11.40 1.51 -3.69
C TYR A 7 11.67 0.58 -4.88
N ASP A 8 12.91 0.08 -4.97
CA ASP A 8 13.36 -0.91 -5.95
C ASP A 8 12.92 -0.61 -7.40
N GLY A 9 13.20 0.60 -7.87
CA GLY A 9 12.88 1.04 -9.23
C GLY A 9 11.39 1.31 -9.50
N HIS A 10 10.54 1.32 -8.45
CA HIS A 10 9.11 1.59 -8.58
C HIS A 10 8.67 2.76 -7.70
N VAL A 11 7.66 3.49 -8.18
CA VAL A 11 7.01 4.60 -7.49
C VAL A 11 5.62 4.17 -7.02
N TYR A 12 5.36 4.37 -5.74
CA TYR A 12 4.08 4.08 -5.10
C TYR A 12 3.37 5.39 -4.73
N LEU A 13 2.13 5.54 -5.19
CA LEU A 13 1.38 6.79 -5.11
C LEU A 13 -0.06 6.56 -4.66
N HIS A 14 -0.51 7.32 -3.67
CA HIS A 14 -1.92 7.46 -3.32
C HIS A 14 -2.51 8.73 -3.96
N LEU A 15 -3.36 8.52 -4.97
CA LEU A 15 -3.93 9.57 -5.81
C LEU A 15 -5.14 10.25 -5.14
N ARG A 16 -5.50 11.46 -5.61
CA ARG A 16 -6.68 12.20 -5.12
C ARG A 16 -8.00 11.45 -5.31
N ASN A 17 -8.07 10.59 -6.33
CA ASN A 17 -9.24 9.75 -6.59
C ASN A 17 -9.27 8.46 -5.74
N GLN A 18 -8.42 8.35 -4.71
CA GLN A 18 -8.32 7.24 -3.76
C GLN A 18 -7.70 5.96 -4.33
N TRP A 19 -7.12 6.04 -5.53
CA TRP A 19 -6.42 4.91 -6.12
C TRP A 19 -5.01 4.84 -5.59
N PHE A 20 -4.56 3.64 -5.26
CA PHE A 20 -3.17 3.37 -4.98
C PHE A 20 -2.55 2.69 -6.20
N ILE A 21 -1.44 3.25 -6.69
CA ILE A 21 -0.82 2.82 -7.95
C ILE A 21 0.66 2.53 -7.76
N CYS A 22 1.17 1.64 -8.62
CA CYS A 22 2.59 1.38 -8.78
C CYS A 22 3.01 1.71 -10.21
N ILE A 23 4.04 2.54 -10.33
CA ILE A 23 4.62 2.95 -11.60
C ILE A 23 6.07 2.47 -11.65
N ASP A 24 6.49 1.94 -12.80
CA ASP A 24 7.89 1.66 -13.08
C ASP A 24 8.64 2.96 -13.32
N LEU A 25 9.71 3.20 -12.55
CA LEU A 25 10.44 4.46 -12.61
C LEU A 25 11.22 4.61 -13.91
N ALA A 26 11.63 3.51 -14.55
CA ALA A 26 12.42 3.55 -15.77
C ALA A 26 11.55 3.79 -17.02
N SER A 27 10.41 3.10 -17.14
CA SER A 27 9.51 3.25 -18.29
C SER A 27 8.41 4.29 -18.09
N GLY A 28 8.07 4.62 -16.84
CA GLY A 28 6.90 5.45 -16.50
C GLY A 28 5.56 4.71 -16.61
N GLU A 29 5.56 3.41 -16.89
CA GLU A 29 4.34 2.64 -17.06
C GLU A 29 3.70 2.25 -15.72
N THR A 30 2.38 2.34 -15.65
CA THR A 30 1.62 1.85 -14.49
C THR A 30 1.56 0.33 -14.51
N LYS A 31 2.20 -0.33 -13.54
CA LYS A 31 2.20 -1.80 -13.41
C LYS A 31 0.88 -2.35 -12.86
N TRP A 32 0.28 -1.65 -11.91
CA TRP A 32 -1.02 -2.03 -11.35
C TRP A 32 -1.69 -0.86 -10.63
N THR A 33 -2.99 -1.00 -10.42
CA THR A 33 -3.79 -0.09 -9.60
C THR A 33 -4.69 -0.88 -8.65
N THR A 34 -5.02 -0.29 -7.50
CA THR A 34 -6.05 -0.84 -6.61
C THR A 34 -7.44 -0.34 -7.01
N GLN A 35 -8.46 -0.92 -6.38
CA GLN A 35 -9.74 -0.23 -6.22
C GLN A 35 -9.57 1.01 -5.32
N PRO A 36 -10.49 2.01 -5.39
CA PRO A 36 -10.52 3.13 -4.46
C PRO A 36 -10.48 2.66 -2.99
N PHE A 37 -9.47 3.09 -2.24
CA PHE A 37 -9.37 2.77 -0.81
C PHE A 37 -8.73 3.90 -0.03
N GLY A 38 -9.42 4.38 1.00
CA GLY A 38 -8.97 5.45 1.88
C GLY A 38 -8.85 6.79 1.16
N ARG A 39 -9.28 7.86 1.83
CA ARG A 39 -9.23 9.22 1.26
C ARG A 39 -7.85 9.84 1.44
N TYR A 40 -7.17 9.53 2.52
CA TYR A 40 -5.92 10.18 2.88
C TYR A 40 -4.95 9.20 3.53
N TRP A 41 -3.81 9.00 2.88
CA TRP A 41 -2.74 8.17 3.39
C TRP A 41 -1.50 9.01 3.68
N ASN A 42 -0.85 8.72 4.80
CA ASN A 42 0.55 9.10 5.04
C ASN A 42 1.41 7.86 4.87
N MET A 43 2.39 7.90 3.96
CA MET A 43 3.19 6.74 3.61
C MET A 43 4.67 6.94 3.94
N VAL A 44 5.35 5.88 4.35
CA VAL A 44 6.79 5.86 4.58
C VAL A 44 7.39 4.50 4.19
N ALA A 45 8.60 4.53 3.62
CA ALA A 45 9.39 3.32 3.40
C ALA A 45 10.03 2.85 4.72
N ALA A 46 9.92 1.56 5.01
CA ALA A 46 10.48 0.92 6.20
C ALA A 46 11.19 -0.38 5.78
N GLY A 47 12.43 -0.24 5.31
CA GLY A 47 13.17 -1.36 4.70
C GLY A 47 12.46 -1.87 3.46
N GLU A 48 12.16 -3.18 3.43
CA GLU A 48 11.47 -3.85 2.31
C GLU A 48 9.95 -3.71 2.32
N LYS A 49 9.42 -2.77 3.10
CA LYS A 49 7.97 -2.60 3.32
C LYS A 49 7.60 -1.13 3.23
N ILE A 50 6.36 -0.86 2.89
CA ILE A 50 5.77 0.48 2.95
C ILE A 50 4.69 0.45 4.02
N LEU A 51 4.76 1.41 4.94
CA LEU A 51 3.73 1.64 5.93
C LEU A 51 2.85 2.78 5.44
N ALA A 52 1.53 2.58 5.43
CA ALA A 52 0.57 3.62 5.10
C ALA A 52 -0.45 3.76 6.22
N LEU A 53 -0.51 4.94 6.85
CA LEU A 53 -1.51 5.27 7.85
C LEU A 53 -2.70 5.95 7.16
N ASP A 54 -3.89 5.39 7.29
CA ASP A 54 -5.12 5.97 6.71
C ASP A 54 -5.80 6.99 7.64
N GLU A 55 -6.80 7.71 7.14
CA GLU A 55 -7.54 8.70 7.93
C GLU A 55 -8.37 8.12 9.09
N ARG A 56 -8.58 6.81 9.12
CA ARG A 56 -9.31 6.11 10.19
C ARG A 56 -8.38 5.66 11.31
N GLY A 57 -7.08 5.94 11.20
CA GLY A 57 -6.06 5.48 12.14
C GLY A 57 -5.63 4.03 11.91
N GLU A 58 -5.96 3.46 10.76
CA GLU A 58 -5.55 2.10 10.39
C GLU A 58 -4.18 2.12 9.73
N LEU A 59 -3.24 1.35 10.31
CA LEU A 59 -1.92 1.17 9.74
C LEU A 59 -1.94 0.02 8.73
N LEU A 60 -1.66 0.30 7.47
CA LEU A 60 -1.59 -0.66 6.39
C LEU A 60 -0.12 -1.05 6.16
N LEU A 61 0.13 -2.35 6.02
CA LEU A 61 1.44 -2.88 5.66
C LEU A 61 1.44 -3.30 4.18
N ILE A 62 2.14 -2.53 3.36
CA ILE A 62 2.27 -2.81 1.94
C ILE A 62 3.61 -3.52 1.73
N ARG A 63 3.58 -4.68 1.08
CA ARG A 63 4.79 -5.36 0.65
C ARG A 63 4.99 -5.12 -0.84
N PRO A 64 5.89 -4.20 -1.23
CA PRO A 64 6.28 -4.08 -2.62
C PRO A 64 6.96 -5.39 -3.04
N ILE A 65 6.33 -6.18 -3.92
CA ILE A 65 6.96 -7.39 -4.47
C ILE A 65 7.63 -6.99 -5.79
N PRO A 66 8.95 -6.98 -5.88
CA PRO A 66 9.68 -6.40 -7.02
C PRO A 66 9.80 -7.33 -8.24
N ARG A 67 8.90 -8.29 -8.44
CA ARG A 67 9.10 -9.32 -9.47
C ARG A 67 7.81 -9.63 -10.20
N ASN A 68 7.65 -9.07 -11.40
CA ASN A 68 6.76 -9.38 -12.55
C ASN A 68 5.34 -9.98 -12.33
N SER A 69 4.85 -10.21 -11.12
CA SER A 69 3.66 -10.99 -10.86
C SER A 69 3.17 -10.72 -9.44
N SER A 70 2.14 -9.87 -9.32
CA SER A 70 1.36 -9.58 -8.11
C SER A 70 2.09 -8.87 -6.97
N CYS A 71 1.86 -7.56 -6.83
CA CYS A 71 2.10 -6.87 -5.57
C CYS A 71 0.96 -7.20 -4.60
N SER A 72 1.25 -7.88 -3.49
CA SER A 72 0.22 -8.15 -2.48
C SER A 72 0.22 -7.05 -1.43
N ILE A 73 -0.90 -6.34 -1.32
CA ILE A 73 -1.11 -5.40 -0.22
C ILE A 73 -1.65 -6.23 0.95
N ALA A 74 -0.79 -6.46 1.94
CA ALA A 74 -1.17 -7.13 3.17
C ALA A 74 -1.48 -6.08 4.26
N ALA A 75 -2.55 -5.32 4.07
CA ALA A 75 -2.97 -4.38 5.10
C ALA A 75 -3.36 -5.14 6.38
N ARG A 76 -2.66 -4.83 7.47
CA ARG A 76 -2.96 -5.36 8.80
C ARG A 76 -3.42 -4.20 9.65
N SER A 77 -4.73 -4.03 9.74
CA SER A 77 -5.37 -3.10 10.67
C SER A 77 -4.85 -3.37 12.08
N ALA A 78 -3.92 -2.53 12.54
CA ALA A 78 -3.49 -2.50 13.92
C ALA A 78 -4.43 -1.57 14.68
N LYS A 79 -5.69 -2.00 14.88
CA LYS A 79 -6.58 -1.31 15.82
C LYS A 79 -5.90 -1.30 17.17
N ASN A 80 -5.57 -0.11 17.68
CA ASN A 80 -5.02 0.06 19.00
C ASN A 80 -6.12 -0.20 20.05
N ARG A 81 -6.50 -1.47 20.23
CA ARG A 81 -7.34 -1.94 21.34
C ARG A 81 -6.39 -2.41 22.45
N PRO A 82 -6.45 -1.86 23.68
CA PRO A 82 -5.72 -2.43 24.79
C PRO A 82 -6.15 -3.89 24.98
N GLY A 83 -5.22 -4.84 24.76
CA GLY A 83 -5.45 -6.29 24.90
C GLY A 83 -5.39 -7.14 23.63
N LEU A 84 -5.22 -6.56 22.43
CA LEU A 84 -5.15 -7.35 21.19
C LEU A 84 -3.72 -7.90 20.97
N THR A 85 -3.53 -9.21 21.11
CA THR A 85 -2.24 -9.87 20.80
C THR A 85 -1.98 -9.88 19.29
N SER A 86 -0.70 -9.89 18.89
CA SER A 86 -0.22 -9.78 17.49
C SER A 86 -0.82 -10.80 16.50
N ARG A 87 -1.52 -11.83 17.00
CA ARG A 87 -2.20 -12.87 16.20
C ARG A 87 -3.63 -12.54 15.78
N SER A 88 -4.27 -11.52 16.33
CA SER A 88 -5.70 -11.22 16.10
C SER A 88 -5.98 -10.06 15.12
N ALA A 89 -4.97 -9.54 14.43
CA ALA A 89 -5.18 -8.47 13.44
C ALA A 89 -6.03 -8.99 12.27
N GLU A 90 -7.22 -8.42 12.08
CA GLU A 90 -8.06 -8.63 10.91
C GLU A 90 -7.26 -8.32 9.64
N ARG A 91 -7.25 -9.26 8.70
CA ARG A 91 -6.51 -9.14 7.45
C ARG A 91 -7.36 -8.35 6.47
N THR A 92 -7.13 -7.05 6.35
CA THR A 92 -7.71 -6.27 5.27
C THR A 92 -6.88 -6.53 4.01
N SER A 93 -7.42 -7.28 3.05
CA SER A 93 -6.79 -7.42 1.73
C SER A 93 -7.30 -6.33 0.80
N ILE A 94 -6.40 -5.53 0.24
CA ILE A 94 -6.75 -4.60 -0.85
C ILE A 94 -6.44 -5.33 -2.15
N SER A 95 -7.47 -5.60 -2.94
CA SER A 95 -7.31 -6.23 -4.25
C SER A 95 -6.62 -5.28 -5.22
N VAL A 96 -5.59 -5.79 -5.90
CA VAL A 96 -4.89 -5.10 -6.98
C VAL A 96 -5.37 -5.65 -8.32
N ASN A 97 -5.63 -4.76 -9.26
CA ASN A 97 -5.83 -5.12 -10.65
C ASN A 97 -4.50 -4.91 -11.37
N SER A 98 -3.85 -5.98 -11.79
CA SER A 98 -2.68 -5.90 -12.67
C SER A 98 -3.15 -5.49 -14.06
N LYS A 99 -2.56 -4.42 -14.61
CA LYS A 99 -2.62 -4.22 -16.06
C LYS A 99 -1.61 -5.20 -16.64
N VAL A 100 -2.09 -6.19 -17.39
CA VAL A 100 -1.24 -7.03 -18.25
C VAL A 100 -0.61 -6.12 -19.29
#